data_AF-A0A564W8T5-F1
#
_entry.id   AF-A0A564W8T5-F1
#
_cell.length_a   1.000
_cell.length_b   1.000
_cell.length_c   1.000
_cell.angle_alpha   90.00
_cell.angle_beta   90.00
_cell.angle_gamma   90.00
#
_symmetry.space_group_name_H-M   'P 1'
#
loop_
_entity.id
_entity.type
_entity.pdbx_description
1 polymer ?
#
loop_
_entity_poly.entity_id
_entity_poly.type
_entity_poly.pdbx_seq_one_letter_code
_entity_poly.pdbx_strand_id
1 'polypeptide(L)'
;MKIKQDKRRFDFHDIGLAIKRAREASGMTQEQLAYIVDRAPRTIMYNENDGQHPSLNTFYQMVTMFDISVDQYFYPSKNKGTIP
;
A
#
# COMPACT_ATOMS: atom_id res chain seq x y z
N MET A 1 -16.97 15.82 -26.67
CA MET A 1 -16.69 15.16 -25.37
C MET A 1 -16.35 16.24 -24.34
N LYS A 2 -17.06 16.35 -23.21
CA LYS A 2 -16.66 17.27 -22.14
C LYS A 2 -15.60 16.58 -21.29
N ILE A 3 -14.35 17.05 -21.35
CA ILE A 3 -13.26 16.57 -20.48
C ILE A 3 -13.59 17.03 -19.05
N LYS A 4 -13.75 16.09 -18.13
CA LYS A 4 -13.99 16.37 -16.70
C LYS A 4 -12.83 15.80 -15.89
N GLN A 5 -12.40 16.51 -14.85
CA GLN A 5 -11.43 15.99 -13.90
C GLN A 5 -12.04 14.81 -13.14
N ASP A 6 -11.27 13.73 -13.01
CA ASP A 6 -11.58 12.66 -12.08
C ASP A 6 -11.26 13.14 -10.66
N LYS A 7 -12.24 13.06 -9.76
CA LYS A 7 -12.12 13.49 -8.36
C LYS A 7 -11.94 12.32 -7.40
N ARG A 8 -11.94 11.08 -7.89
CA ARG A 8 -11.73 9.89 -7.06
C ARG A 8 -10.34 9.96 -6.40
N ARG A 9 -10.29 9.60 -5.13
CA ARG A 9 -9.04 9.42 -4.37
C ARG A 9 -8.98 7.99 -3.89
N PHE A 10 -7.82 7.36 -4.07
CA PHE A 10 -7.57 6.04 -3.52
C PHE A 10 -7.37 6.16 -2.01
N ASP A 11 -8.09 5.36 -1.23
CA ASP A 11 -7.85 5.24 0.21
C ASP A 11 -6.72 4.24 0.45
N PHE A 12 -5.61 4.69 1.05
CA PHE A 12 -4.43 3.86 1.24
C PHE A 12 -4.46 3.06 2.54
N HIS A 13 -5.44 3.27 3.42
CA HIS A 13 -5.42 2.70 4.77
C HIS A 13 -5.34 1.16 4.77
N ASP A 14 -6.21 0.50 4.01
CA ASP A 14 -6.28 -0.97 4.00
C ASP A 14 -5.00 -1.61 3.45
N ILE A 15 -4.43 -1.06 2.38
CA ILE A 15 -3.17 -1.56 1.82
C ILE A 15 -1.96 -1.21 2.70
N GLY A 16 -2.01 -0.08 3.40
CA GLY A 16 -1.04 0.29 4.44
C GLY A 16 -0.98 -0.74 5.56
N LEU A 17 -2.14 -1.17 6.06
CA LEU A 17 -2.24 -2.24 7.05
C LEU A 17 -1.76 -3.60 6.51
N ALA A 18 -1.99 -3.89 5.23
CA ALA A 18 -1.47 -5.10 4.60
C ALA A 18 0.07 -5.11 4.53
N ILE A 19 0.68 -3.98 4.18
CA ILE A 19 2.13 -3.79 4.21
C ILE A 19 2.67 -3.99 5.64
N LYS A 20 2.02 -3.38 6.64
CA LYS A 20 2.37 -3.55 8.05
C LYS A 20 2.39 -5.02 8.46
N ARG A 21 1.30 -5.76 8.16
CA ARG A 21 1.17 -7.18 8.51
C ARG A 21 2.23 -8.03 7.83
N ALA A 22 2.52 -7.77 6.55
CA ALA A 22 3.52 -8.52 5.81
C ALA A 22 4.95 -8.23 6.34
N ARG A 23 5.25 -6.97 6.67
CA ARG A 23 6.50 -6.57 7.33
C ARG A 23 6.66 -7.27 8.69
N GLU A 24 5.59 -7.31 9.49
CA GLU A 24 5.63 -7.98 10.80
C GLU A 24 5.80 -9.50 10.64
N ALA A 25 5.13 -10.11 9.65
CA ALA A 25 5.27 -11.53 9.34
C ALA A 25 6.68 -11.91 8.83
N SER A 26 7.39 -10.98 8.18
CA SER A 26 8.80 -11.17 7.79
C SER A 26 9.80 -10.92 8.92
N GLY A 27 9.33 -10.55 10.11
CA GLY A 27 10.17 -10.23 11.27
C GLY A 27 10.92 -8.90 11.16
N MET A 28 10.51 -8.01 10.25
CA MET A 28 11.18 -6.73 10.02
C MET A 28 10.61 -5.62 10.90
N THR A 29 11.49 -4.76 11.43
CA THR A 29 11.07 -3.51 12.08
C THR A 29 10.76 -2.42 11.05
N GLN A 30 10.08 -1.36 11.47
CA GLN A 30 9.82 -0.20 10.61
C GLN A 30 11.12 0.49 10.18
N GLU A 31 12.14 0.52 11.06
CA GLU A 31 13.47 1.06 10.78
C GLU A 31 14.19 0.26 9.70
N GLN A 32 14.10 -1.07 9.75
CA GLN A 32 14.71 -1.94 8.74
C GLN A 32 14.05 -1.74 7.38
N LEU A 33 12.72 -1.73 7.32
CA LEU A 33 12.01 -1.44 6.07
C LEU A 33 12.37 -0.06 5.54
N ALA A 34 12.35 0.96 6.41
CA ALA A 34 12.71 2.33 6.07
C ALA A 34 14.12 2.45 5.46
N TYR A 35 15.10 1.74 6.02
CA TYR A 35 16.44 1.68 5.47
C TYR A 35 16.45 1.09 4.05
N ILE A 36 15.73 -0.02 3.82
CA ILE A 36 15.70 -0.70 2.51
C ILE A 36 15.05 0.17 1.42
N VAL A 37 13.99 0.90 1.76
CA VAL A 37 13.26 1.76 0.79
C VAL A 37 13.75 3.21 0.76
N ASP A 38 14.88 3.49 1.42
CA ASP A 38 15.49 4.83 1.54
C ASP A 38 14.50 5.90 2.04
N ARG A 39 13.86 5.64 3.19
CA ARG A 39 12.90 6.54 3.85
C ARG A 39 13.23 6.72 5.32
N ALA A 40 12.66 7.76 5.93
CA ALA A 40 12.66 7.89 7.38
C ALA A 40 11.70 6.86 8.02
N PRO A 41 12.03 6.24 9.18
CA PRO A 41 11.16 5.29 9.88
C PRO A 41 9.73 5.80 10.12
N ARG A 42 9.61 7.08 10.47
CA ARG A 42 8.31 7.76 10.64
C ARG A 42 7.43 7.74 9.38
N THR A 43 8.03 7.76 8.19
CA THR A 43 7.26 7.64 6.93
C THR A 43 6.62 6.26 6.81
N ILE A 44 7.33 5.20 7.20
CA ILE A 44 6.79 3.84 7.19
C ILE A 44 5.60 3.75 8.14
N MET A 45 5.72 4.30 9.35
CA MET A 45 4.62 4.37 10.30
C MET A 45 3.38 5.06 9.73
N TYR A 46 3.54 6.19 9.03
CA TYR A 46 2.42 6.91 8.41
C TYR A 46 1.77 6.15 7.25
N ASN A 47 2.57 5.50 6.41
CA ASN A 47 2.05 4.66 5.33
C ASN A 47 1.29 3.44 5.88
N GLU A 48 1.76 2.86 6.98
CA GLU A 48 1.20 1.66 7.57
C GLU A 48 -0.06 1.89 8.41
N ASN A 49 -0.14 3.00 9.15
CA ASN A 49 -1.18 3.21 10.15
C ASN A 49 -2.12 4.38 9.81
N ASP A 50 -1.63 5.42 9.16
CA ASP A 50 -2.38 6.67 8.99
C ASP A 50 -2.98 6.81 7.57
N GLY A 51 -2.73 5.83 6.70
CA GLY A 51 -3.20 5.85 5.32
C GLY A 51 -2.54 6.92 4.45
N GLN A 52 -1.34 7.40 4.85
CA GLN A 52 -0.60 8.34 4.02
C GLN A 52 -0.09 7.65 2.76
N HIS A 53 -0.26 8.31 1.60
CA HIS A 53 0.22 7.78 0.33
C HIS A 53 1.76 7.85 0.25
N PRO A 54 2.46 6.71 0.09
CA PRO A 54 3.86 6.72 -0.29
C PRO A 54 4.07 7.30 -1.70
N SER A 55 5.33 7.59 -2.05
CA SER A 55 5.70 7.77 -3.45
C SER A 55 5.45 6.47 -4.24
N LEU A 56 5.25 6.57 -5.56
CA LEU A 56 5.07 5.39 -6.40
C LEU A 56 6.24 4.39 -6.27
N ASN A 57 7.48 4.89 -6.19
CA ASN A 57 8.65 4.03 -6.04
C ASN A 57 8.65 3.28 -4.70
N THR A 58 8.40 3.99 -3.60
CA THR A 58 8.30 3.38 -2.27
C THR A 58 7.16 2.37 -2.20
N PHE A 59 6.02 2.68 -2.79
CA PHE A 59 4.90 1.76 -2.89
C PHE A 59 5.28 0.49 -3.65
N TYR A 60 5.86 0.64 -4.83
CA TYR A 60 6.35 -0.45 -5.69
C TYR A 60 7.33 -1.36 -4.94
N GLN A 61 8.32 -0.79 -4.25
CA GLN A 61 9.28 -1.56 -3.47
C GLN A 61 8.61 -2.37 -2.35
N MET A 62 7.68 -1.77 -1.60
CA MET A 62 7.00 -2.46 -0.50
C MET A 62 6.13 -3.61 -1.01
N VAL A 63 5.28 -3.38 -2.02
CA VAL A 63 4.35 -4.42 -2.49
C VAL A 63 5.04 -5.56 -3.22
N THR A 64 6.15 -5.29 -3.92
CA THR A 64 6.93 -6.35 -4.58
C THR A 64 7.79 -7.14 -3.60
N MET A 65 8.35 -6.48 -2.59
CA MET A 65 9.13 -7.15 -1.54
C MET A 65 8.29 -8.12 -0.71
N PHE A 66 7.05 -7.73 -0.42
CA PHE A 66 6.14 -8.50 0.44
C PHE A 66 5.13 -9.36 -0.34
N ASP A 67 5.24 -9.43 -1.67
CA ASP A 67 4.33 -10.17 -2.55
C ASP A 67 2.84 -9.81 -2.32
N ILE A 68 2.56 -8.52 -2.15
CA ILE A 68 1.21 -8.01 -1.89
C ILE A 68 0.52 -7.72 -3.21
N SER A 69 -0.51 -8.49 -3.53
CA SER A 69 -1.39 -8.18 -4.65
C SER A 69 -2.15 -6.88 -4.42
N VAL A 70 -1.91 -5.88 -5.27
CA VAL A 70 -2.56 -4.57 -5.25
C VAL A 70 -3.97 -4.59 -5.85
N ASP A 71 -4.26 -5.58 -6.69
CA ASP A 71 -5.52 -5.69 -7.44
C ASP A 71 -6.72 -5.74 -6.51
N GLN A 72 -6.57 -6.36 -5.34
CA GLN A 72 -7.67 -6.47 -4.40
C GLN A 72 -8.11 -5.11 -3.81
N TYR A 73 -7.17 -4.16 -3.74
CA TYR A 73 -7.38 -2.81 -3.21
C TYR A 73 -7.79 -1.83 -4.31
N PHE A 74 -7.22 -1.97 -5.51
CA PHE A 74 -7.53 -1.08 -6.64
C PHE A 74 -8.87 -1.43 -7.32
N TYR A 75 -9.27 -2.70 -7.28
CA TYR A 75 -10.47 -3.19 -7.93
C TYR A 75 -11.38 -3.98 -6.97
N PRO A 76 -11.83 -3.40 -5.85
CA PRO A 76 -12.58 -4.13 -4.82
C PRO A 76 -13.87 -4.76 -5.37
N SER A 77 -14.49 -4.18 -6.41
CA SER A 77 -15.66 -4.74 -7.07
C SER A 77 -15.38 -6.02 -7.87
N LYS A 78 -14.16 -6.22 -8.37
CA LYS A 78 -13.77 -7.46 -9.07
C LYS A 78 -13.59 -8.64 -8.11
N ASN A 79 -13.36 -8.37 -6.83
CA ASN A 79 -13.19 -9.39 -5.79
C ASN A 79 -14.48 -9.69 -5.04
N LYS A 80 -15.52 -8.87 -5.22
CA LYS A 80 -16.88 -9.13 -4.75
C LYS A 80 -17.62 -10.04 -5.73
N GLY A 81 -17.16 -11.30 -5.82
CA GLY A 81 -17.91 -12.41 -6.39
C GLY A 81 -17.90 -12.52 -7.92
N THR A 82 -16.87 -13.18 -8.47
CA THR A 82 -17.15 -14.33 -9.33
C THR A 82 -17.66 -15.45 -8.41
N ILE A 83 -18.97 -15.50 -8.22
CA ILE A 83 -19.64 -16.71 -7.75
C ILE A 83 -19.76 -17.60 -9.01
N PRO A 84 -19.20 -18.82 -9.07
CA PRO A 84 -19.59 -19.78 -10.09
C PRO A 84 -21.07 -20.16 -9.95
#